data_AF-A0A3R9RP73-F1
#
_entry.id   AF-A0A3R9RP73-F1
#
_cell.length_a   1.000
_cell.length_b   1.000
_cell.length_c   1.000
_cell.angle_alpha   90.00
_cell.angle_beta   90.00
_cell.angle_gamma   90.00
#
_symmetry.space_group_name_H-M   'P 1'
#
loop_
_entity.id
_entity.type
_entity.pdbx_description
1 polymer ?
#
loop_
_entity_poly.entity_id
_entity_poly.type
_entity_poly.pdbx_seq_one_letter_code
_entity_poly.pdbx_strand_id
1 'polypeptide(L)' 'VAEEARKAGFRPIGVEGERDAEWILIDLGFVVVHVMLPTARKFYDLESLWRTAPESVA' A
#
# COMPACT_ATOMS: atom_id res chain seq x y z
N VAL A 1 -9.99 1.55 5.65
CA VAL A 1 -9.87 1.32 4.19
C VAL A 1 -10.70 0.11 3.76
N ALA A 2 -10.42 -1.10 4.24
CA ALA A 2 -11.17 -2.31 3.85
C ALA A 2 -12.69 -2.20 4.09
N GLU A 3 -13.12 -1.66 5.24
CA GLU A 3 -14.54 -1.46 5.55
C GLU A 3 -15.20 -0.42 4.62
N GLU A 4 -14.53 0.70 4.37
CA GLU A 4 -15.05 1.74 3.47
C GLU A 4 -15.13 1.25 2.01
N ALA A 5 -14.16 0.46 1.57
CA ALA A 5 -14.21 -0.21 0.26
C ALA A 5 -15.46 -1.10 0.16
N ARG A 6 -15.74 -1.90 1.20
CA ARG A 6 -16.92 -2.77 1.27
C ARG A 6 -18.22 -1.97 1.16
N LYS A 7 -18.35 -0.87 1.90
CA LYS A 7 -19.52 0.03 1.84
C LYS A 7 -19.70 0.66 0.45
N ALA A 8 -18.60 0.95 -0.25
CA ALA A 8 -18.60 1.45 -1.61
C ALA A 8 -18.85 0.37 -2.69
N GLY A 9 -19.09 -0.88 -2.30
CA GLY A 9 -19.35 -1.99 -3.22
C GLY A 9 -18.11 -2.72 -3.74
N PHE A 10 -16.92 -2.35 -3.27
CA PHE A 10 -15.65 -3.00 -3.62
C PHE A 10 -15.25 -3.97 -2.51
N ARG A 11 -15.27 -5.27 -2.79
CA ARG A 11 -14.81 -6.28 -1.82
C ARG A 11 -13.29 -6.40 -1.89
N PRO A 12 -12.55 -6.19 -0.78
CA PRO A 12 -11.13 -6.52 -0.74
C PRO A 12 -10.92 -8.00 -1.06
N ILE A 13 -9.95 -8.28 -1.93
CA ILE A 13 -9.53 -9.64 -2.28
C ILE A 13 -8.76 -10.26 -1.12
N GLY A 14 -7.91 -9.46 -0.48
CA GLY A 14 -7.10 -9.88 0.65
C GLY A 14 -6.68 -8.71 1.52
N VAL A 15 -6.42 -9.01 2.80
CA VAL A 15 -5.82 -8.11 3.77
C VAL A 15 -4.72 -8.88 4.49
N GLU A 16 -3.49 -8.39 4.44
CA GLU A 16 -2.31 -9.04 4.99
C GLU A 16 -1.58 -8.11 5.97
N GLY A 17 -0.88 -8.69 6.95
CA GLY A 17 -0.03 -7.93 7.90
C GLY A 17 -0.75 -7.30 9.10
N GLU A 18 -2.04 -7.60 9.31
CA GLU A 18 -2.83 -7.02 10.43
C GLU A 18 -2.29 -7.37 11.82
N ARG A 19 -1.56 -8.49 11.96
CA ARG A 19 -1.03 -8.95 13.25
C ARG A 19 0.07 -8.04 13.80
N ASP A 20 1.00 -7.62 12.95
CA ASP A 20 2.16 -6.82 13.36
C ASP A 20 1.90 -5.31 13.19
N ALA A 21 0.92 -4.95 12.35
CA ALA A 21 0.44 -3.58 12.09
C ALA A 21 1.50 -2.56 11.64
N GLU A 22 2.75 -2.98 11.44
CA GLU A 22 3.83 -2.14 10.91
C GLU A 22 3.65 -1.89 9.40
N TRP A 23 3.18 -2.91 8.67
CA TRP A 23 2.82 -2.83 7.26
C TRP A 23 1.61 -3.72 7.00
N ILE A 24 0.51 -3.07 6.63
CA ILE A 24 -0.73 -3.72 6.19
C ILE A 24 -0.88 -3.52 4.69
N LEU A 25 -1.15 -4.61 3.96
CA LEU A 25 -1.49 -4.59 2.54
C LEU A 25 -2.98 -4.88 2.38
N ILE A 26 -3.66 -4.08 1.56
CA ILE A 26 -5.07 -4.27 1.21
C ILE A 26 -5.17 -4.37 -0.30
N ASP A 27 -5.55 -5.54 -0.80
CA ASP A 27 -5.76 -5.78 -2.22
C ASP A 27 -7.23 -5.53 -2.60
N LEU A 28 -7.47 -4.58 -3.51
CA LEU A 28 -8.78 -4.25 -4.08
C LEU A 28 -8.90 -4.66 -5.56
N GLY A 29 -7.98 -5.49 -6.07
CA GLY A 29 -7.92 -5.99 -7.44
C GLY A 29 -7.27 -5.02 -8.41
N PHE A 30 -7.88 -3.84 -8.60
CA PHE A 30 -7.36 -2.81 -9.53
C PHE A 30 -6.33 -1.90 -8.87
N VAL A 31 -6.41 -1.79 -7.54
CA VAL A 31 -5.58 -0.93 -6.70
C VAL A 31 -5.13 -1.76 -5.51
N VAL A 32 -3.85 -1.64 -5.15
CA VAL A 32 -3.31 -2.20 -3.92
C VAL A 32 -2.94 -1.03 -2.99
N VAL A 33 -3.48 -1.04 -1.77
CA VAL A 33 -3.23 -0.01 -0.76
C VAL A 33 -2.21 -0.52 0.24
N HIS A 34 -1.11 0.22 0.40
CA HIS A 34 -0.07 -0.06 1.39
C HIS A 34 -0.22 0.92 2.55
N VAL A 35 -0.51 0.41 3.75
CA VAL A 35 -0.55 1.20 4.99
C VAL A 35 0.67 0.83 5.80
N MET A 36 1.58 1.77 5.99
CA MET A 36 2.89 1.54 6.63
C MET A 36 3.16 2.56 7.72
N LEU A 37 3.83 2.12 8.79
CA LEU A 37 4.48 3.05 9.73
C LEU A 37 5.59 3.83 9.03
N PRO A 38 5.93 5.05 9.49
CA PRO A 38 6.96 5.87 8.85
C PRO A 38 8.32 5.19 8.72
N THR A 39 8.72 4.36 9.69
CA THR A 39 9.97 3.60 9.67
C THR A 39 9.99 2.55 8.57
N ALA A 40 8.95 1.72 8.50
CA ALA A 40 8.80 0.71 7.45
C ALA A 40 8.70 1.35 6.06
N ARG A 41 7.91 2.41 5.91
CA ARG A 41 7.77 3.15 4.66
C ARG A 41 9.11 3.68 4.14
N LYS A 42 9.91 4.26 5.04
CA LYS A 42 11.27 4.72 4.70
C LYS A 42 12.23 3.57 4.37
N PHE A 43 12.11 2.45 5.07
CA PHE A 43 12.96 1.29 4.85
C PHE A 43 12.70 0.61 3.50
N TYR A 44 11.42 0.43 3.15
CA TYR A 44 11.03 -0.25 1.91
C TYR A 44 11.00 0.66 0.69
N ASP A 45 10.74 1.97 0.87
CA ASP A 45 10.77 3.00 -0.18
C ASP A 45 10.08 2.57 -1.49
N LEU A 46 8.86 2.01 -1.37
CA LEU A 46 8.13 1.51 -2.53
C LEU A 46 7.87 2.62 -3.56
N GLU A 47 7.78 3.87 -3.12
CA GLU A 47 7.59 5.03 -3.98
C GLU A 47 8.67 5.17 -5.04
N SER A 48 9.93 4.82 -4.76
CA SER A 48 11.00 4.92 -5.77
C SER A 48 10.80 3.95 -6.93
N LEU A 49 10.19 2.78 -6.68
CA LEU A 49 9.87 1.80 -7.71
C LEU A 49 8.80 2.31 -8.70
N TRP A 50 7.90 3.18 -8.23
CA TRP A 50 6.78 3.71 -9.01
C TRP A 50 7.04 5.10 -9.60
N ARG A 51 8.23 5.67 -9.39
CA ARG A 51 8.63 6.92 -10.06
C ARG A 51 8.90 6.63 -11.53
N THR A 52 7.99 7.08 -12.40
CA THR A 52 8.15 6.99 -13.86
C THR A 52 9.05 8.12 -14.40
N ALA A 53 10.32 8.10 -14.01
CA ALA A 53 11.46 8.73 -14.67
C ALA A 53 12.70 8.41 -13.81
N PRO A 54 13.88 8.12 -14.40
CA PRO A 54 15.11 8.26 -13.65
C PRO A 54 15.12 9.66 -13.06
N GLU A 55 15.44 9.82 -11.77
CA GLU A 55 15.88 11.13 -11.28
C GLU A 55 16.99 11.57 -12.25
N SER A 56 16.69 12.58 -13.08
CA SER A 56 17.69 13.11 -13.98
C SER A 56 18.77 13.68 -13.08
N VAL A 57 19.88 12.95 -12.99
CA VAL A 57 21.12 13.42 -12.39
C VAL A 57 21.49 14.70 -13.11
N ALA A 58 21.26 15.82 -12.43
CA ALA A 58 21.78 17.13 -12.77
C ALA A 58 23.13 17.32 -12.08
#